data_AF-A0A4Q3DHZ6-F1
#
_entry.id   AF-A0A4Q3DHZ6-F1
#
_cell.length_a   1.000
_cell.length_b   1.000
_cell.length_c   1.000
_cell.angle_alpha   90.00
_cell.angle_beta   90.00
_cell.angle_gamma   90.00
#
_symmetry.space_group_name_H-M   'P 1'
#
loop_
_entity.id
_entity.type
_entity.pdbx_description
1 polymer ?
#
loop_
_entity_poly.entity_id
_entity_poly.type
_entity_poly.pdbx_seq_one_letter_code
_entity_poly.pdbx_strand_id
1 'polypeptide(L)'
;MKKIYSSFLHSAGLKIHILGLIVLLLCVNQAQAQCTNAPEGQWPSGTITGPTSGPICPAGAPPYTSITTSAYTGEYSVLTLAVQTYTVTSSVATDYITITDATGATVISSGIQPYQFAIAVAGTYRVYRHSDAACATQATNRTISIGCNSCSPAAATVVTSQSSSAVTNGGANDVQLVRLAVSNKCGTLTQLNLSTTGTTNVLDIARAKVYYTTSTTFSNAVQFGSTVVSPSGAFAVTGIIIGTIDGPRSCYCINWKEFETFKNEFNSLFDNL
;
A
#
# COMPACT_ATOMS: atom_id res chain seq x y z
N MET A 1 47.78 -26.71 47.86
CA MET A 1 47.77 -26.80 46.38
C MET A 1 46.38 -27.02 45.76
N LYS A 2 45.48 -27.85 46.31
CA LYS A 2 44.19 -28.20 45.64
C LYS A 2 43.16 -27.06 45.41
N LYS A 3 43.27 -25.90 46.09
CA LYS A 3 42.30 -24.78 45.99
C LYS A 3 42.60 -23.72 44.90
N ILE A 4 43.75 -23.78 44.23
CA ILE A 4 44.15 -22.76 43.23
C ILE A 4 43.79 -23.20 41.79
N TYR A 5 43.67 -24.50 41.53
CA TYR A 5 43.29 -25.01 40.21
C TYR A 5 41.79 -24.81 39.87
N SER A 6 40.88 -24.85 40.85
CA SER A 6 39.44 -24.79 40.58
C SER A 6 38.93 -23.38 40.21
N SER A 7 39.64 -22.32 40.62
CA SER A 7 39.33 -20.94 40.22
C SER A 7 39.82 -20.61 38.81
N PHE A 8 40.96 -21.19 38.38
CA PHE A 8 41.43 -21.08 36.99
C PHE A 8 40.50 -21.79 36.00
N LEU A 9 40.00 -22.97 36.37
CA LEU A 9 39.09 -23.77 35.52
C LEU A 9 37.73 -23.10 35.29
N HIS A 10 37.17 -22.38 36.28
CA HIS A 10 35.92 -21.63 36.10
C HIS A 10 36.06 -20.40 35.18
N SER A 11 37.22 -19.72 35.21
CA SER A 11 37.48 -18.57 34.33
C SER A 11 37.67 -18.98 32.86
N ALA A 12 38.18 -20.19 32.59
CA ALA A 12 38.39 -20.70 31.24
C ALA A 12 37.07 -21.08 30.55
N GLY A 13 36.18 -21.84 31.23
CA GLY A 13 34.92 -22.31 30.65
C GLY A 13 33.97 -21.15 30.27
N LEU A 14 33.80 -20.16 31.15
CA LEU A 14 32.96 -18.99 30.87
C LEU A 14 33.50 -18.17 29.69
N LYS A 15 34.84 -18.03 29.57
CA LYS A 15 35.47 -17.36 28.43
C LYS A 15 35.34 -18.14 27.13
N ILE A 16 35.41 -19.47 27.15
CA ILE A 16 35.21 -20.31 25.96
C ILE A 16 33.76 -20.23 25.47
N HIS A 17 32.77 -20.21 26.38
CA HIS A 17 31.37 -20.02 25.97
C HIS A 17 31.09 -18.59 25.48
N ILE A 18 31.64 -17.56 26.10
CA ILE A 18 31.48 -16.17 25.62
C ILE A 18 32.20 -15.96 24.27
N LEU A 19 33.43 -16.49 24.11
CA LEU A 19 34.15 -16.42 22.84
C LEU A 19 33.46 -17.26 21.75
N GLY A 20 32.90 -18.42 22.10
CA GLY A 20 32.09 -19.24 21.21
C GLY A 20 30.78 -18.56 20.80
N LEU A 21 30.10 -17.87 21.73
CA LEU A 21 28.89 -17.09 21.43
C LEU A 21 29.21 -15.86 20.58
N ILE A 22 30.35 -15.19 20.82
CA ILE A 22 30.84 -14.07 20.00
C ILE A 22 31.24 -14.56 18.61
N VAL A 23 31.94 -15.69 18.48
CA VAL A 23 32.27 -16.29 17.18
C VAL A 23 31.01 -16.76 16.44
N LEU A 24 29.99 -17.25 17.15
CA LEU A 24 28.68 -17.59 16.56
C LEU A 24 27.89 -16.34 16.14
N LEU A 25 27.95 -15.25 16.91
CA LEU A 25 27.41 -13.93 16.53
C LEU A 25 28.19 -13.26 15.39
N LEU A 26 29.49 -13.55 15.24
CA LEU A 26 30.31 -13.14 14.10
C LEU A 26 30.13 -14.08 12.89
N CYS A 27 29.53 -15.25 13.08
CA CYS A 27 29.20 -16.20 12.01
C CYS A 27 27.84 -15.92 11.35
N VAL A 28 26.96 -15.12 12.00
CA VAL A 28 25.92 -14.35 11.29
C VAL A 28 26.52 -13.08 10.66
N ASN A 29 27.59 -13.28 9.90
CA ASN A 29 27.93 -12.35 8.83
C ASN A 29 26.71 -12.28 7.91
N GLN A 30 25.96 -11.18 7.97
CA GLN A 30 25.10 -10.82 6.87
C GLN A 30 26.01 -10.63 5.65
N ALA A 31 26.00 -11.61 4.75
CA ALA A 31 26.69 -11.54 3.47
C ALA A 31 25.94 -10.58 2.53
N GLN A 32 25.73 -9.33 2.97
CA GLN A 32 25.18 -8.25 2.18
C GLN A 32 26.21 -7.83 1.14
N ALA A 33 26.23 -8.53 0.02
CA ALA A 33 27.07 -8.16 -1.10
C ALA A 33 26.57 -6.85 -1.72
N GLN A 34 27.50 -5.90 -1.84
CA GLN A 34 27.27 -4.58 -2.42
C GLN A 34 27.68 -4.58 -3.90
N CYS A 35 27.04 -5.45 -4.67
CA CYS A 35 27.45 -5.76 -6.04
C CYS A 35 27.04 -4.65 -7.02
N THR A 36 28.03 -3.92 -7.55
CA THR A 36 27.86 -2.82 -8.52
C THR A 36 28.48 -3.12 -9.90
N ASN A 37 29.02 -4.32 -10.10
CA ASN A 37 29.35 -4.84 -11.42
C ASN A 37 28.07 -5.05 -12.24
N ALA A 38 28.12 -4.73 -13.52
CA ALA A 38 27.03 -5.03 -14.45
C ALA A 38 27.59 -5.32 -15.85
N PRO A 39 28.12 -6.54 -16.11
CA PRO A 39 28.66 -6.90 -17.42
C PRO A 39 27.63 -6.81 -18.55
N GLU A 40 26.35 -7.05 -18.24
CA GLU A 40 25.24 -6.94 -19.20
C GLU A 40 24.68 -5.50 -19.30
N GLY A 41 25.20 -4.57 -18.49
CA GLY A 41 24.88 -3.14 -18.57
C GLY A 41 23.54 -2.74 -17.97
N GLN A 42 22.88 -1.76 -18.61
CA GLN A 42 21.61 -1.21 -18.16
C GLN A 42 20.43 -1.91 -18.84
N TRP A 43 19.47 -2.39 -18.04
CA TRP A 43 18.19 -2.87 -18.56
C TRP A 43 17.02 -2.55 -17.61
N PRO A 44 15.89 -2.02 -18.11
CA PRO A 44 15.67 -1.55 -19.48
C PRO A 44 16.55 -0.35 -19.82
N SER A 45 16.73 -0.05 -21.11
CA SER A 45 17.59 1.05 -21.59
C SER A 45 17.08 2.45 -21.22
N GLY A 46 15.81 2.58 -20.86
CA GLY A 46 15.22 3.82 -20.34
C GLY A 46 15.39 4.00 -18.82
N THR A 47 15.20 5.24 -18.35
CA THR A 47 15.00 5.51 -16.92
C THR A 47 13.54 5.32 -16.55
N ILE A 48 13.27 4.63 -15.44
CA ILE A 48 11.91 4.39 -14.94
C ILE A 48 11.58 5.37 -13.81
N THR A 49 10.48 6.11 -13.92
CA THR A 49 9.98 6.93 -12.81
C THR A 49 9.42 6.02 -11.71
N GLY A 50 9.89 6.19 -10.47
CA GLY A 50 9.39 5.40 -9.34
C GLY A 50 7.92 5.71 -8.99
N PRO A 51 7.24 4.80 -8.30
CA PRO A 51 5.85 4.97 -7.89
C PRO A 51 5.68 6.22 -7.00
N THR A 52 4.64 6.99 -7.29
CA THR A 52 4.22 8.19 -6.56
C THR A 52 3.05 7.93 -5.59
N SER A 53 2.41 6.77 -5.70
CA SER A 53 1.34 6.29 -4.82
C SER A 53 1.86 5.24 -3.84
N GLY A 54 1.37 5.34 -2.60
CA GLY A 54 1.67 4.44 -1.49
C GLY A 54 0.71 3.26 -1.41
N PRO A 55 0.79 2.46 -0.33
CA PRO A 55 -0.03 1.28 -0.12
C PRO A 55 -1.52 1.51 -0.40
N ILE A 56 -2.11 0.56 -1.13
CA ILE A 56 -3.56 0.48 -1.26
C ILE A 56 -4.17 0.00 0.06
N CYS A 57 -5.42 0.39 0.28
CA CYS A 57 -6.16 0.13 1.51
C CYS A 57 -7.39 -0.75 1.25
N PRO A 58 -7.68 -1.79 2.07
CA PRO A 58 -6.97 -2.25 3.27
C PRO A 58 -5.48 -2.52 3.09
N ALA A 59 -4.71 -2.26 4.15
CA ALA A 59 -3.25 -2.31 4.17
C ALA A 59 -2.69 -3.56 3.49
N GLY A 60 -2.33 -3.40 2.22
CA GLY A 60 -1.62 -4.38 1.43
C GLY A 60 -0.15 -4.01 1.25
N ALA A 61 0.56 -4.80 0.46
CA ALA A 61 1.82 -4.35 -0.11
C ALA A 61 1.61 -3.06 -0.94
N PRO A 62 2.64 -2.22 -1.12
CA PRO A 62 2.54 -1.07 -2.01
C PRO A 62 2.12 -1.48 -3.43
N PRO A 63 1.41 -0.61 -4.18
CA PRO A 63 1.15 -0.85 -5.59
C PRO A 63 2.49 -0.96 -6.32
N TYR A 64 2.81 -2.16 -6.79
CA TYR A 64 4.07 -2.43 -7.46
C TYR A 64 4.01 -1.95 -8.91
N THR A 65 4.90 -1.02 -9.27
CA THR A 65 5.22 -0.68 -10.65
C THR A 65 6.26 -1.67 -11.17
N SER A 66 5.98 -2.31 -12.32
CA SER A 66 6.96 -3.15 -13.00
C SER A 66 8.10 -2.29 -13.54
N ILE A 67 9.34 -2.65 -13.21
CA ILE A 67 10.55 -2.06 -13.80
C ILE A 67 10.86 -2.78 -15.11
N THR A 68 10.81 -4.11 -15.09
CA THR A 68 10.93 -4.98 -16.27
C THR A 68 10.52 -6.42 -15.91
N THR A 69 10.00 -7.17 -16.88
CA THR A 69 9.72 -8.62 -16.75
C THR A 69 10.88 -9.52 -17.16
N SER A 70 11.93 -8.93 -17.74
CA SER A 70 13.00 -9.64 -18.44
C SER A 70 14.39 -9.12 -18.01
N ALA A 71 14.63 -8.97 -16.71
CA ALA A 71 15.96 -8.65 -16.19
C ALA A 71 16.83 -9.90 -16.05
N TYR A 72 18.12 -9.73 -16.28
CA TYR A 72 19.15 -10.68 -15.88
C TYR A 72 19.88 -10.19 -14.61
N THR A 73 20.64 -11.09 -13.98
CA THR A 73 21.57 -10.71 -12.92
C THR A 73 22.92 -10.35 -13.53
N GLY A 74 23.60 -9.34 -13.00
CA GLY A 74 24.70 -8.66 -13.72
C GLY A 74 24.23 -7.49 -14.60
N GLU A 75 23.05 -6.97 -14.35
CA GLU A 75 22.50 -5.74 -14.94
C GLU A 75 22.10 -4.74 -13.83
N TYR A 76 21.84 -3.49 -14.21
CA TYR A 76 21.10 -2.53 -13.38
C TYR A 76 19.93 -1.87 -14.11
N SER A 77 18.91 -1.46 -13.36
CA SER A 77 17.85 -0.55 -13.83
C SER A 77 18.08 0.86 -13.28
N VAL A 78 17.82 1.90 -14.08
CA VAL A 78 17.92 3.30 -13.64
C VAL A 78 16.54 3.82 -13.26
N LEU A 79 16.41 4.37 -12.06
CA LEU A 79 15.15 4.87 -11.51
C LEU A 79 15.26 6.33 -11.05
N THR A 80 14.23 7.14 -11.31
CA THR A 80 14.07 8.47 -10.70
C THR A 80 13.15 8.34 -9.49
N LEU A 81 13.65 8.66 -8.29
CA LEU A 81 12.96 8.45 -7.01
C LEU A 81 12.82 9.76 -6.22
N ALA A 82 11.73 9.88 -5.45
CA ALA A 82 11.49 10.98 -4.53
C ALA A 82 12.00 10.65 -3.11
N VAL A 83 11.98 11.64 -2.20
CA VAL A 83 12.34 11.44 -0.78
C VAL A 83 11.27 10.59 -0.07
N GLN A 84 11.40 9.28 -0.21
CA GLN A 84 10.44 8.27 0.24
C GLN A 84 11.14 6.95 0.59
N THR A 85 10.41 6.06 1.25
CA THR A 85 10.80 4.66 1.45
C THR A 85 10.18 3.79 0.37
N TYR A 86 10.96 2.88 -0.19
CA TYR A 86 10.57 2.00 -1.30
C TYR A 86 10.91 0.55 -0.99
N THR A 87 10.20 -0.39 -1.62
CA THR A 87 10.52 -1.82 -1.63
C THR A 87 10.70 -2.28 -3.07
N VAL A 88 11.85 -2.86 -3.39
CA VAL A 88 12.12 -3.56 -4.66
C VAL A 88 11.94 -5.06 -4.46
N THR A 89 11.28 -5.72 -5.41
CA THR A 89 11.06 -7.16 -5.45
C THR A 89 11.65 -7.77 -6.70
N SER A 90 12.00 -9.06 -6.63
CA SER A 90 12.30 -9.91 -7.79
C SER A 90 11.32 -11.10 -7.82
N SER A 91 11.26 -11.81 -8.94
CA SER A 91 10.60 -13.12 -9.02
C SER A 91 11.46 -14.26 -8.45
N VAL A 92 12.73 -14.03 -8.10
CA VAL A 92 13.66 -15.06 -7.58
C VAL A 92 14.12 -14.69 -6.17
N ALA A 93 13.70 -15.45 -5.15
CA ALA A 93 13.83 -15.10 -3.73
C ALA A 93 15.26 -14.94 -3.21
N THR A 94 16.27 -15.47 -3.91
CA THR A 94 17.68 -15.39 -3.54
C THR A 94 18.40 -14.18 -4.15
N ASP A 95 17.75 -13.39 -5.01
CA ASP A 95 18.42 -12.27 -5.66
C ASP A 95 18.82 -11.18 -4.65
N TYR A 96 20.08 -10.74 -4.77
CA TYR A 96 20.69 -9.65 -4.03
C TYR A 96 20.45 -8.34 -4.78
N ILE A 97 19.82 -7.39 -4.11
CA ILE A 97 19.54 -6.04 -4.60
C ILE A 97 20.58 -5.08 -4.02
N THR A 98 21.20 -4.26 -4.86
CA THR A 98 22.08 -3.17 -4.43
C THR A 98 21.60 -1.85 -5.03
N ILE A 99 21.40 -0.85 -4.17
CA ILE A 99 20.95 0.50 -4.52
C ILE A 99 22.16 1.43 -4.49
N THR A 100 22.39 2.18 -5.56
CA THR A 100 23.48 3.15 -5.68
C THR A 100 22.99 4.50 -6.19
N ASP A 101 23.86 5.52 -6.11
CA ASP A 101 23.68 6.78 -6.84
C ASP A 101 23.55 6.59 -8.37
N ALA A 102 23.25 7.69 -9.08
CA ALA A 102 23.07 7.73 -10.53
C ALA A 102 24.28 7.21 -11.36
N THR A 103 25.49 7.25 -10.80
CA THR A 103 26.75 6.87 -11.45
C THR A 103 27.15 5.42 -11.16
N GLY A 104 26.62 4.81 -10.10
CA GLY A 104 27.04 3.50 -9.61
C GLY A 104 28.25 3.53 -8.67
N ALA A 105 28.79 4.72 -8.36
CA ALA A 105 30.01 4.85 -7.56
C ALA A 105 29.75 4.67 -6.05
N THR A 106 28.68 5.28 -5.53
CA THR A 106 28.32 5.21 -4.11
C THR A 106 27.20 4.20 -3.89
N VAL A 107 27.47 3.16 -3.11
CA VAL A 107 26.45 2.25 -2.59
C VAL A 107 25.70 2.94 -1.45
N ILE A 108 24.39 2.95 -1.53
CA ILE A 108 23.49 3.54 -0.54
C ILE A 108 23.04 2.47 0.45
N SER A 109 22.64 1.31 -0.08
CA SER A 109 22.02 0.23 0.69
C SER A 109 21.95 -1.06 -0.15
N SER A 110 22.02 -2.24 0.47
CA SER A 110 21.90 -3.54 -0.21
C SER A 110 21.28 -4.60 0.69
N GLY A 111 20.71 -5.64 0.08
CA GLY A 111 20.20 -6.82 0.79
C GLY A 111 19.50 -7.80 -0.14
N ILE A 112 18.94 -8.86 0.43
CA ILE A 112 18.17 -9.86 -0.33
C ILE A 112 16.75 -9.35 -0.55
N GLN A 113 16.14 -9.69 -1.69
CA GLN A 113 14.77 -9.30 -2.00
C GLN A 113 13.72 -10.06 -1.16
N PRO A 114 12.56 -9.48 -0.81
CA PRO A 114 12.14 -8.10 -1.08
C PRO A 114 12.96 -7.10 -0.26
N TYR A 115 13.56 -6.11 -0.92
CA TYR A 115 14.50 -5.20 -0.29
C TYR A 115 13.88 -3.82 -0.07
N GLN A 116 13.79 -3.40 1.19
CA GLN A 116 13.28 -2.09 1.58
C GLN A 116 14.43 -1.10 1.84
N PHE A 117 14.32 0.11 1.29
CA PHE A 117 15.31 1.17 1.46
C PHE A 117 14.64 2.56 1.53
N ALA A 118 15.41 3.56 1.95
CA ALA A 118 14.99 4.95 2.05
C ALA A 118 15.81 5.84 1.11
N ILE A 119 15.15 6.78 0.44
CA ILE A 119 15.78 7.81 -0.38
C ILE A 119 15.77 9.12 0.41
N ALA A 120 16.97 9.65 0.70
CA ALA A 120 17.14 10.87 1.49
C ALA A 120 17.06 12.17 0.66
N VAL A 121 17.34 12.09 -0.63
CA VAL A 121 17.35 13.24 -1.58
C VAL A 121 16.64 12.79 -2.85
N ALA A 122 15.76 13.59 -3.45
CA ALA A 122 15.13 13.21 -4.72
C ALA A 122 16.18 13.21 -5.85
N GLY A 123 16.16 12.19 -6.72
CA GLY A 123 17.17 12.06 -7.76
C GLY A 123 17.15 10.73 -8.50
N THR A 124 18.20 10.48 -9.27
CA THR A 124 18.39 9.26 -10.06
C THR A 124 19.25 8.25 -9.30
N TYR A 125 18.82 6.99 -9.33
CA TYR A 125 19.42 5.86 -8.61
C TYR A 125 19.55 4.65 -9.54
N ARG A 126 20.49 3.75 -9.25
CA ARG A 126 20.57 2.46 -9.93
C ARG A 126 20.21 1.32 -8.99
N VAL A 127 19.47 0.36 -9.52
CA VAL A 127 19.07 -0.88 -8.85
C VAL A 127 19.77 -2.04 -9.55
N TYR A 128 20.87 -2.49 -8.96
CA TYR A 128 21.63 -3.66 -9.40
C TYR A 128 21.00 -4.93 -8.83
N ARG A 129 21.11 -6.04 -9.57
CA ARG A 129 20.61 -7.35 -9.12
C ARG A 129 21.59 -8.48 -9.46
N HIS A 130 21.88 -9.33 -8.48
CA HIS A 130 22.83 -10.45 -8.54
C HIS A 130 22.24 -11.73 -7.94
N SER A 131 22.66 -12.91 -8.40
CA SER A 131 22.03 -14.17 -7.97
C SER A 131 22.52 -14.69 -6.61
N ASP A 132 23.68 -14.21 -6.15
CA ASP A 132 24.27 -14.56 -4.86
C ASP A 132 25.16 -13.42 -4.28
N ALA A 133 25.72 -13.68 -3.10
CA ALA A 133 26.63 -12.76 -2.40
C ALA A 133 28.05 -12.68 -3.00
N ALA A 134 28.37 -13.47 -4.02
CA ALA A 134 29.63 -13.40 -4.77
C ALA A 134 29.49 -12.58 -6.07
N CYS A 135 28.37 -11.86 -6.21
CA CYS A 135 28.02 -11.08 -7.40
C CYS A 135 27.90 -11.91 -8.68
N ALA A 136 27.46 -13.17 -8.55
CA ALA A 136 27.21 -14.03 -9.70
C ALA A 136 26.07 -13.49 -10.61
N THR A 137 26.19 -13.83 -11.89
CA THR A 137 25.32 -13.38 -12.97
C THR A 137 24.65 -14.57 -13.64
N GLN A 138 23.49 -14.34 -14.23
CA GLN A 138 22.64 -15.38 -14.81
C GLN A 138 21.68 -14.77 -15.84
N ALA A 139 21.80 -15.20 -17.09
CA ALA A 139 20.89 -14.90 -18.18
C ALA A 139 19.56 -15.67 -18.05
N THR A 140 18.80 -15.40 -17.00
CA THR A 140 17.46 -15.97 -16.77
C THR A 140 16.52 -14.85 -16.36
N ASN A 141 15.44 -14.70 -17.14
CA ASN A 141 14.48 -13.61 -16.99
C ASN A 141 13.89 -13.55 -15.58
N ARG A 142 13.98 -12.37 -14.98
CA ARG A 142 13.35 -12.00 -13.71
C ARG A 142 12.39 -10.86 -13.92
N THR A 143 11.26 -10.92 -13.23
CA THR A 143 10.39 -9.75 -13.07
C THR A 143 10.86 -8.95 -11.86
N ILE A 144 11.26 -7.70 -12.10
CA ILE A 144 11.67 -6.76 -11.06
C ILE A 144 10.61 -5.66 -10.95
N SER A 145 10.15 -5.39 -9.74
CA SER A 145 9.14 -4.37 -9.47
C SER A 145 9.54 -3.50 -8.29
N ILE A 146 8.97 -2.30 -8.20
CA ILE A 146 9.16 -1.37 -7.08
C ILE A 146 7.81 -0.85 -6.59
N GLY A 147 7.65 -0.76 -5.28
CA GLY A 147 6.50 -0.13 -4.62
C GLY A 147 6.98 0.96 -3.65
N CYS A 148 6.19 2.01 -3.46
CA CYS A 148 6.48 3.07 -2.49
C CYS A 148 5.74 2.80 -1.18
N ASN A 149 6.44 2.75 -0.04
CA ASN A 149 5.84 2.44 1.26
C ASN A 149 5.32 3.69 2.00
N SER A 150 5.97 4.84 1.82
CA SER A 150 5.63 6.11 2.50
C SER A 150 5.03 7.19 1.59
N CYS A 151 4.78 6.88 0.32
CA CYS A 151 4.01 7.76 -0.56
C CYS A 151 2.57 7.92 -0.05
N SER A 152 1.90 9.01 -0.44
CA SER A 152 0.46 9.17 -0.18
C SER A 152 -0.29 7.96 -0.75
N PRO A 153 -1.25 7.34 -0.03
CA PRO A 153 -2.07 6.28 -0.59
C PRO A 153 -2.70 6.68 -1.92
N ALA A 154 -2.94 5.70 -2.79
CA ALA A 154 -3.70 5.92 -4.02
C ALA A 154 -5.04 6.62 -3.72
N ALA A 155 -5.43 7.58 -4.55
CA ALA A 155 -6.66 8.34 -4.33
C ALA A 155 -7.88 7.42 -4.31
N ALA A 156 -8.80 7.69 -3.38
CA ALA A 156 -10.07 6.98 -3.31
C ALA A 156 -10.91 7.28 -4.54
N THR A 157 -11.45 6.26 -5.18
CA THR A 157 -12.44 6.43 -6.25
C THR A 157 -13.83 6.15 -5.70
N VAL A 158 -14.77 7.05 -6.01
CA VAL A 158 -16.19 6.91 -5.67
C VAL A 158 -16.96 6.92 -6.98
N VAL A 159 -17.70 5.85 -7.25
CA VAL A 159 -18.57 5.74 -8.42
C VAL A 159 -20.01 5.60 -7.91
N THR A 160 -20.87 6.52 -8.32
CA THR A 160 -22.30 6.47 -8.03
C THR A 160 -23.05 5.87 -9.22
N SER A 161 -24.03 5.01 -8.95
CA SER A 161 -24.95 4.51 -9.98
C SER A 161 -26.36 4.38 -9.44
N GLN A 162 -27.35 4.77 -10.25
CA GLN A 162 -28.75 4.47 -9.95
C GLN A 162 -28.99 2.97 -10.21
N SER A 163 -29.57 2.26 -9.26
CA SER A 163 -29.75 0.80 -9.38
C SER A 163 -31.00 0.41 -10.18
N SER A 164 -31.96 1.31 -10.28
CA SER A 164 -33.16 1.18 -11.09
C SER A 164 -33.68 2.56 -11.46
N SER A 165 -34.08 2.74 -12.72
CA SER A 165 -34.83 3.90 -13.21
C SER A 165 -36.35 3.62 -13.29
N ALA A 166 -36.79 2.42 -12.89
CA ALA A 166 -38.20 2.06 -12.89
C ALA A 166 -38.98 2.82 -11.80
N VAL A 167 -40.22 3.22 -12.13
CA VAL A 167 -41.13 3.86 -11.18
C VAL A 167 -41.45 2.90 -10.04
N THR A 168 -41.26 3.37 -8.81
CA THR A 168 -41.64 2.63 -7.59
C THR A 168 -43.11 2.83 -7.27
N ASN A 169 -43.87 1.75 -7.16
CA ASN A 169 -45.26 1.82 -6.69
C ASN A 169 -45.33 2.27 -5.23
N GLY A 170 -46.40 2.99 -4.87
CA GLY A 170 -46.66 3.41 -3.49
C GLY A 170 -46.73 2.21 -2.53
N GLY A 171 -46.08 2.34 -1.37
CA GLY A 171 -45.98 1.28 -0.37
C GLY A 171 -44.81 0.31 -0.56
N ALA A 172 -43.96 0.48 -1.58
CA ALA A 172 -42.71 -0.27 -1.71
C ALA A 172 -41.75 0.03 -0.55
N ASN A 173 -41.04 -0.99 -0.07
CA ASN A 173 -40.08 -0.90 1.04
C ASN A 173 -38.69 -1.38 0.58
N ASP A 174 -37.64 -0.81 1.20
CA ASP A 174 -36.23 -1.18 0.98
C ASP A 174 -35.79 -1.24 -0.50
N VAL A 175 -36.36 -0.37 -1.34
CA VAL A 175 -35.98 -0.22 -2.74
C VAL A 175 -34.58 0.36 -2.86
N GLN A 176 -33.73 -0.26 -3.66
CA GLN A 176 -32.39 0.25 -3.94
C GLN A 176 -32.45 1.40 -4.95
N LEU A 177 -32.20 2.63 -4.48
CA LEU A 177 -32.17 3.83 -5.33
C LEU A 177 -30.78 4.07 -5.92
N VAL A 178 -29.76 4.24 -5.07
CA VAL A 178 -28.39 4.59 -5.45
C VAL A 178 -27.39 3.60 -4.83
N ARG A 179 -26.39 3.19 -5.61
CA ARG A 179 -25.17 2.52 -5.15
C ARG A 179 -24.03 3.53 -5.12
N LEU A 180 -23.21 3.45 -4.07
CA LEU A 180 -21.94 4.17 -3.98
C LEU A 180 -20.84 3.12 -3.87
N ALA A 181 -20.18 2.83 -4.99
CA ALA A 181 -18.99 1.97 -5.01
C ALA A 181 -17.78 2.81 -4.61
N VAL A 182 -17.10 2.41 -3.52
CA VAL A 182 -15.95 3.12 -2.97
C VAL A 182 -14.74 2.19 -2.97
N SER A 183 -13.66 2.62 -3.63
CA SER A 183 -12.40 1.88 -3.74
C SER A 183 -11.23 2.74 -3.27
N ASN A 184 -10.09 2.11 -2.93
CA ASN A 184 -8.79 2.76 -2.67
C ASN A 184 -8.81 3.86 -1.57
N LYS A 185 -9.55 3.65 -0.48
CA LYS A 185 -9.78 4.64 0.59
C LYS A 185 -9.07 4.17 1.90
N CYS A 186 -8.58 5.01 2.83
CA CYS A 186 -7.77 4.59 4.04
C CYS A 186 -8.17 5.27 5.40
N GLY A 187 -8.56 4.53 6.48
CA GLY A 187 -9.00 5.03 7.83
C GLY A 187 -10.39 4.56 8.40
N THR A 188 -11.28 5.45 8.93
CA THR A 188 -12.75 5.22 9.24
C THR A 188 -13.81 6.07 8.45
N LEU A 189 -14.86 5.46 7.86
CA LEU A 189 -16.06 6.16 7.34
C LEU A 189 -17.04 6.49 8.47
N THR A 190 -17.27 7.79 8.73
CA THR A 190 -18.09 8.29 9.85
C THR A 190 -19.44 8.92 9.44
N GLN A 191 -19.55 9.37 8.18
CA GLN A 191 -20.71 10.12 7.70
C GLN A 191 -20.85 9.99 6.18
N LEU A 192 -22.10 9.96 5.70
CA LEU A 192 -22.47 10.20 4.31
C LEU A 192 -23.45 11.37 4.27
N ASN A 193 -23.12 12.40 3.50
CA ASN A 193 -24.06 13.47 3.18
C ASN A 193 -24.83 13.09 1.92
N LEU A 194 -26.15 13.21 1.98
CA LEU A 194 -27.09 12.87 0.93
C LEU A 194 -28.05 14.06 0.75
N SER A 195 -28.80 14.08 -0.35
CA SER A 195 -29.87 15.06 -0.54
C SER A 195 -31.08 14.43 -1.22
N THR A 196 -32.27 14.96 -0.93
CA THR A 196 -33.48 14.70 -1.72
C THR A 196 -33.66 15.69 -2.87
N THR A 197 -32.71 16.60 -3.12
CA THR A 197 -32.77 17.55 -4.25
C THR A 197 -32.99 16.80 -5.57
N GLY A 198 -33.95 17.26 -6.37
CA GLY A 198 -34.36 16.59 -7.61
C GLY A 198 -35.55 15.62 -7.47
N THR A 199 -36.03 15.34 -6.24
CA THR A 199 -37.36 14.70 -6.09
C THR A 199 -38.48 15.68 -6.44
N THR A 200 -39.54 15.18 -7.07
CA THR A 200 -40.77 15.95 -7.35
C THR A 200 -41.64 16.11 -6.11
N ASN A 201 -41.64 15.11 -5.22
CA ASN A 201 -42.32 15.16 -3.93
C ASN A 201 -41.43 14.48 -2.87
N VAL A 202 -41.12 15.22 -1.80
CA VAL A 202 -40.30 14.70 -0.70
C VAL A 202 -41.09 13.79 0.24
N LEU A 203 -42.41 13.96 0.30
CA LEU A 203 -43.29 13.17 1.18
C LEU A 203 -43.41 11.70 0.77
N ASP A 204 -43.05 11.38 -0.47
CA ASP A 204 -43.00 10.00 -0.96
C ASP A 204 -41.84 9.20 -0.32
N ILE A 205 -40.87 9.89 0.29
CA ILE A 205 -39.68 9.29 0.93
C ILE A 205 -39.89 9.23 2.45
N ALA A 206 -40.58 8.20 2.94
CA ALA A 206 -40.84 8.05 4.37
C ALA A 206 -39.57 7.80 5.22
N ARG A 207 -38.57 7.08 4.68
CA ARG A 207 -37.34 6.69 5.39
C ARG A 207 -36.17 6.54 4.41
N ALA A 208 -34.99 7.04 4.78
CA ALA A 208 -33.73 6.73 4.12
C ALA A 208 -32.85 5.84 5.01
N LYS A 209 -32.30 4.77 4.42
CA LYS A 209 -31.37 3.83 5.04
C LYS A 209 -30.16 3.68 4.13
N VAL A 210 -28.97 3.52 4.71
CA VAL A 210 -27.76 3.14 3.97
C VAL A 210 -27.32 1.77 4.47
N TYR A 211 -26.96 0.87 3.56
CA TYR A 211 -26.44 -0.45 3.89
C TYR A 211 -25.03 -0.62 3.34
N TYR A 212 -24.19 -1.35 4.07
CA TYR A 212 -22.81 -1.65 3.69
C TYR A 212 -22.71 -3.06 3.12
N THR A 213 -22.06 -3.20 1.96
CA THR A 213 -21.88 -4.46 1.26
C THR A 213 -20.44 -4.63 0.82
N THR A 214 -19.85 -5.80 1.08
CA THR A 214 -18.49 -6.17 0.66
C THR A 214 -18.44 -6.83 -0.73
N SER A 215 -19.60 -7.00 -1.38
CA SER A 215 -19.73 -7.59 -2.72
C SER A 215 -20.53 -6.69 -3.66
N THR A 216 -20.56 -7.04 -4.95
CA THR A 216 -21.39 -6.37 -5.97
C THR A 216 -22.89 -6.64 -5.84
N THR A 217 -23.29 -7.63 -5.02
CA THR A 217 -24.67 -7.95 -4.70
C THR A 217 -25.13 -7.16 -3.47
N PHE A 218 -26.31 -6.54 -3.56
CA PHE A 218 -26.89 -5.80 -2.45
C PHE A 218 -27.22 -6.74 -1.28
N SER A 219 -26.98 -6.28 -0.06
CA SER A 219 -27.35 -6.95 1.19
C SER A 219 -27.78 -5.90 2.20
N ASN A 220 -28.86 -6.20 2.92
CA ASN A 220 -29.37 -5.38 4.02
C ASN A 220 -28.89 -5.83 5.40
N ALA A 221 -27.95 -6.79 5.46
CA ALA A 221 -27.48 -7.40 6.71
C ALA A 221 -26.72 -6.42 7.63
N VAL A 222 -26.07 -5.40 7.08
CA VAL A 222 -25.30 -4.39 7.83
C VAL A 222 -25.79 -3.00 7.43
N GLN A 223 -26.55 -2.35 8.31
CA GLN A 223 -26.94 -0.95 8.11
C GLN A 223 -25.80 -0.02 8.55
N PHE A 224 -25.45 0.95 7.70
CA PHE A 224 -24.58 2.06 8.06
C PHE A 224 -25.39 3.17 8.72
N GLY A 225 -25.14 3.41 10.00
CA GLY A 225 -25.77 4.48 10.75
C GLY A 225 -27.26 4.26 11.04
N SER A 226 -27.88 5.27 11.64
CA SER A 226 -29.31 5.25 11.96
C SER A 226 -30.18 5.48 10.72
N THR A 227 -31.43 5.01 10.78
CA THR A 227 -32.44 5.32 9.74
C THR A 227 -32.86 6.78 9.86
N VAL A 228 -32.77 7.53 8.77
CA VAL A 228 -33.31 8.90 8.70
C VAL A 228 -34.79 8.82 8.36
N VAL A 229 -35.65 9.41 9.17
CA VAL A 229 -37.11 9.46 8.98
C VAL A 229 -37.47 10.78 8.32
N SER A 230 -38.36 10.76 7.32
CA SER A 230 -38.77 11.93 6.54
C SER A 230 -37.60 12.82 6.07
N PRO A 231 -36.57 12.26 5.40
CA PRO A 231 -35.44 13.04 4.87
C PRO A 231 -35.94 14.15 3.94
N SER A 232 -35.37 15.35 4.06
CA SER A 232 -35.73 16.51 3.23
C SER A 232 -34.54 17.44 3.05
N GLY A 233 -34.33 17.90 1.82
CA GLY A 233 -33.16 18.69 1.44
C GLY A 233 -31.86 17.91 1.67
N ALA A 234 -30.81 18.61 2.08
CA ALA A 234 -29.54 17.99 2.47
C ALA A 234 -29.66 17.34 3.86
N PHE A 235 -29.27 16.08 3.97
CA PHE A 235 -29.28 15.32 5.23
C PHE A 235 -28.02 14.46 5.38
N ALA A 236 -27.74 14.04 6.60
CA ALA A 236 -26.58 13.20 6.92
C ALA A 236 -27.03 11.85 7.47
N VAL A 237 -26.35 10.79 7.03
CA VAL A 237 -26.38 9.47 7.67
C VAL A 237 -25.05 9.31 8.38
N THR A 238 -25.05 9.42 9.71
CA THR A 238 -23.88 9.23 10.55
C THR A 238 -23.85 7.82 11.12
N GLY A 239 -22.69 7.21 11.09
CA GLY A 239 -22.49 5.83 11.52
C GLY A 239 -21.02 5.46 11.50
N ILE A 240 -20.66 4.33 12.07
CA ILE A 240 -19.28 3.82 12.01
C ILE A 240 -19.33 2.42 11.42
N ILE A 241 -18.76 2.25 10.22
CA ILE A 241 -18.28 0.94 9.81
C ILE A 241 -16.90 0.79 10.44
N ILE A 242 -16.86 0.11 11.58
CA ILE A 242 -15.62 -0.52 12.01
C ILE A 242 -15.44 -1.70 11.06
N GLY A 243 -14.33 -1.72 10.31
CA GLY A 243 -13.93 -2.94 9.63
C GLY A 243 -13.58 -3.97 10.71
N THR A 244 -14.50 -4.88 11.02
CA THR A 244 -14.17 -6.03 11.85
C THR A 244 -13.09 -6.81 11.10
N ILE A 245 -11.88 -6.80 11.66
CA ILE A 245 -10.72 -7.55 11.15
C ILE A 245 -10.94 -9.04 11.40
N ASP A 246 -11.76 -9.64 10.53
CA ASP A 246 -11.86 -11.08 10.37
C ASP A 246 -11.17 -11.45 9.05
N GLY A 247 -9.86 -11.66 9.14
CA GLY A 247 -8.97 -11.91 8.00
C GLY A 247 -8.35 -10.65 7.36
N PRO A 248 -7.43 -10.83 6.40
CA PRO A 248 -6.40 -9.85 6.03
C PRO A 248 -6.87 -8.64 5.18
N ARG A 249 -8.15 -8.28 5.16
CA ARG A 249 -8.70 -7.22 4.29
C ARG A 249 -9.94 -6.49 4.85
N SER A 250 -9.80 -5.31 5.47
CA SER A 250 -10.66 -4.10 5.25
C SER A 250 -10.38 -2.92 6.20
N CYS A 251 -9.85 -1.79 5.68
CA CYS A 251 -9.75 -0.48 6.36
C CYS A 251 -9.89 0.66 5.32
N TYR A 252 -10.86 1.57 5.45
CA TYR A 252 -11.12 2.71 4.53
C TYR A 252 -11.38 4.04 5.24
N CYS A 253 -10.92 5.20 4.73
CA CYS A 253 -11.51 6.56 4.88
C CYS A 253 -10.88 7.72 4.06
N ILE A 254 -11.34 8.91 4.42
CA ILE A 254 -11.59 10.12 3.65
C ILE A 254 -10.46 11.14 3.83
N ASN A 255 -10.07 11.78 2.75
CA ASN A 255 -9.33 13.04 2.79
C ASN A 255 -10.34 14.19 2.95
N TRP A 256 -10.16 15.05 3.96
CA TRP A 256 -11.09 16.13 4.28
C TRP A 256 -11.14 17.22 3.20
N LYS A 257 -10.02 17.45 2.48
CA LYS A 257 -9.92 18.52 1.49
C LYS A 257 -10.75 18.26 0.22
N GLU A 258 -10.82 17.00 -0.21
CA GLU A 258 -11.68 16.55 -1.31
C GLU A 258 -13.18 16.72 -0.98
N PHE A 259 -13.55 16.51 0.30
CA PHE A 259 -14.93 16.64 0.76
C PHE A 259 -15.42 18.10 0.73
N GLU A 260 -14.53 19.06 1.00
CA GLU A 260 -14.82 20.49 0.85
C GLU A 260 -14.98 20.91 -0.61
N THR A 261 -14.15 20.38 -1.53
CA THR A 261 -14.32 20.58 -2.98
C THR A 261 -15.66 20.03 -3.47
N PHE A 262 -15.98 18.77 -3.15
CA PHE A 262 -17.25 18.13 -3.50
C PHE A 262 -18.46 18.94 -2.99
N LYS A 263 -18.41 19.44 -1.75
CA LYS A 263 -19.49 20.27 -1.19
C LYS A 263 -19.71 21.55 -2.02
N ASN A 264 -18.63 22.19 -2.47
CA ASN A 264 -18.72 23.43 -3.21
C ASN A 264 -19.21 23.21 -4.66
N GLU A 265 -18.72 22.18 -5.34
CA GLU A 265 -19.18 21.80 -6.68
C GLU A 265 -20.66 21.36 -6.67
N PHE A 266 -21.07 20.54 -5.68
CA PHE A 266 -22.46 20.12 -5.52
C PHE A 266 -23.41 21.29 -5.34
N ASN A 267 -23.02 22.31 -4.56
CA ASN A 267 -23.84 23.51 -4.40
C ASN A 267 -23.92 24.34 -5.70
N SER A 268 -22.80 24.49 -6.42
CA SER A 268 -22.74 25.29 -7.66
C SER A 268 -23.65 24.81 -8.79
N LEU A 269 -24.03 23.53 -8.79
CA LEU A 269 -25.00 22.94 -9.72
C LEU A 269 -26.43 23.49 -9.54
N PHE A 270 -26.70 24.16 -8.42
CA PHE A 270 -28.01 24.76 -8.12
C PHE A 270 -28.01 26.29 -8.18
N ASP A 271 -26.85 26.94 -8.40
CA ASP A 271 -26.74 28.40 -8.51
C ASP A 271 -27.14 28.94 -9.91
N ASN A 272 -27.47 28.06 -10.86
CA ASN A 272 -27.86 28.41 -12.24
C ASN A 272 -29.24 27.83 -12.65
N LEU A 273 -30.13 27.61 -11.67
CA LEU A 273 -31.52 27.15 -11.83
C LEU A 273 -32.50 28.11 -11.13
#